data_AF-A0A177IML3-F1
#
_entry.id   AF-A0A177IML3-F1
#
_cell.length_a   1.000
_cell.length_b   1.000
_cell.length_c   1.000
_cell.angle_alpha   90.00
_cell.angle_beta   90.00
_cell.angle_gamma   90.00
#
_symmetry.space_group_name_H-M   'P 1'
#
loop_
_entity.id
_entity.type
_entity.pdbx_description
1 polymer ?
#
loop_
_entity_poly.entity_id
_entity_poly.type
_entity_poly.pdbx_seq_one_letter_code
_entity_poly.pdbx_strand_id
1 'polypeptide(L)'
;MEDFITLAQTARRLADHFERQAGKRPAITAAKVKVLVEMGLLTNHNQDADRPLVSAREVDALADNTVYLTSYDHLDAPVFRVSMIHQRENPVYSAIDGKQLREYSGFDYSNESELSELEQRGGYEGVWSVSDENADYLVDEGAYLIATSKGYVAPGNVRKISSWEPIEGSARKYFHTDSIGDGDVLAGMPGQGWWIDVPPGRESDIDYDPNLVDEEPVNSKAGLAEFPLDELIRLKRQQIAELDELIALKKAVGES
;
A
#
# COMPACT_ATOMS: atom_id res chain seq x y z
N MET A 1 -9.84 -1.38 35.63
CA MET A 1 -10.98 -0.84 34.86
C MET A 1 -10.49 -0.75 33.44
N GLU A 2 -11.12 -1.45 32.50
CA GLU A 2 -10.71 -1.40 31.10
C GLU A 2 -11.15 -0.06 30.50
N ASP A 3 -10.21 0.66 29.88
CA ASP A 3 -10.44 1.98 29.30
C ASP A 3 -10.72 1.82 27.80
N PHE A 4 -11.97 2.06 27.40
CA PHE A 4 -12.38 1.95 26.00
C PHE A 4 -12.37 3.33 25.34
N ILE A 5 -11.70 3.42 24.20
CA ILE A 5 -11.47 4.68 23.49
C ILE A 5 -12.05 4.64 22.08
N THR A 6 -12.40 5.81 21.57
CA THR A 6 -12.90 6.00 20.21
C THR A 6 -11.79 5.84 19.17
N LEU A 7 -12.15 5.57 17.91
CA LEU A 7 -11.21 5.50 16.79
C LEU A 7 -10.31 6.74 16.65
N ALA A 8 -10.82 7.93 16.97
CA ALA A 8 -10.04 9.18 16.93
C ALA A 8 -9.00 9.25 18.06
N GLN A 9 -9.37 8.78 19.27
CA GLN A 9 -8.44 8.67 20.39
C GLN A 9 -7.39 7.59 20.12
N THR A 10 -7.76 6.45 19.54
CA THR A 10 -6.83 5.40 19.09
C THR A 10 -5.83 5.95 18.10
N ALA A 11 -6.29 6.66 17.05
CA ALA A 11 -5.42 7.26 16.05
C ALA A 11 -4.39 8.22 16.65
N ARG A 12 -4.86 9.08 17.58
CA ARG A 12 -3.97 10.01 18.30
C ARG A 12 -2.95 9.26 19.16
N ARG A 13 -3.39 8.24 19.89
CA ARG A 13 -2.54 7.45 20.80
C ARG A 13 -1.43 6.71 20.07
N LEU A 14 -1.74 6.08 18.93
CA LEU A 14 -0.75 5.45 18.05
C LEU A 14 0.25 6.49 17.52
N ALA A 15 -0.23 7.63 17.02
CA ALA A 15 0.64 8.68 16.50
C ALA A 15 1.54 9.29 17.60
N ASP A 16 1.02 9.49 18.81
CA ASP A 16 1.79 9.96 19.98
C ASP A 16 2.84 8.92 20.42
N HIS A 17 2.57 7.62 20.26
CA HIS A 17 3.55 6.57 20.54
C HIS A 17 4.68 6.59 19.51
N PHE A 18 4.36 6.55 18.22
CA PHE A 18 5.36 6.52 17.14
C PHE A 18 6.18 7.81 17.06
N GLU A 19 5.60 8.96 17.39
CA GLU A 19 6.34 10.22 17.52
C GLU A 19 7.37 10.18 18.65
N ARG A 20 7.04 9.56 19.79
CA ARG A 20 8.01 9.35 20.88
C ARG A 20 9.10 8.35 20.49
N GLN A 21 8.76 7.33 19.71
CA GLN A 21 9.70 6.30 19.24
C GLN A 21 10.71 6.83 18.23
N ALA A 22 10.26 7.58 17.22
CA ALA A 22 11.08 7.95 16.06
C ALA A 22 11.29 9.46 15.87
N GLY A 23 10.73 10.31 16.74
CA GLY A 23 10.84 11.78 16.64
C GLY A 23 10.04 12.42 15.49
N LYS A 24 9.28 11.62 14.73
CA LYS A 24 8.41 12.06 13.62
C LYS A 24 7.00 11.56 13.87
N ARG A 25 6.00 12.40 13.61
CA ARG A 25 4.59 12.03 13.79
C ARG A 25 3.97 11.45 12.52
N PRO A 26 3.51 10.19 12.51
CA PRO A 26 2.83 9.62 11.34
C PRO A 26 1.41 10.17 11.18
N ALA A 27 0.91 10.15 9.94
CA ALA A 27 -0.46 10.55 9.62
C ALA A 27 -1.45 9.38 9.86
N ILE A 28 -1.95 9.26 11.09
CA ILE A 28 -2.94 8.25 11.49
C ILE A 28 -4.30 8.91 11.68
N THR A 29 -5.33 8.40 10.99
CA THR A 29 -6.70 8.94 11.05
C THR A 29 -7.67 7.90 11.61
N ALA A 30 -8.81 8.36 12.13
CA ALA A 30 -9.87 7.46 12.58
C ALA A 30 -10.35 6.49 11.48
N ALA A 31 -10.32 6.93 10.21
CA ALA A 31 -10.64 6.07 9.07
C ALA A 31 -9.60 4.95 8.86
N LYS A 32 -8.31 5.23 9.07
CA LYS A 32 -7.27 4.19 9.06
C LYS A 32 -7.51 3.17 10.18
N VAL A 33 -7.78 3.65 11.40
CA VAL A 33 -8.07 2.77 12.55
C VAL A 33 -9.33 1.93 12.31
N LYS A 34 -10.37 2.50 11.69
CA LYS A 34 -11.58 1.74 11.33
C LYS A 34 -11.24 0.51 10.48
N VAL A 35 -10.37 0.67 9.49
CA VAL A 35 -9.93 -0.44 8.65
C VAL A 35 -9.13 -1.47 9.45
N LEU A 36 -8.27 -1.04 10.39
CA LEU A 36 -7.56 -1.98 11.27
C LEU A 36 -8.52 -2.83 12.12
N VAL A 37 -9.62 -2.23 12.58
CA VAL A 37 -10.69 -2.95 13.30
C VAL A 37 -11.44 -3.91 12.36
N GLU A 38 -11.79 -3.46 11.15
CA GLU A 38 -12.45 -4.31 10.15
C GLU A 38 -11.60 -5.50 9.69
N MET A 39 -10.27 -5.36 9.71
CA MET A 39 -9.32 -6.42 9.39
C MET A 39 -8.98 -7.32 10.60
N GLY A 40 -9.55 -7.06 11.78
CA GLY A 40 -9.32 -7.86 12.98
C GLY A 40 -8.03 -7.57 13.74
N LEU A 41 -7.26 -6.53 13.38
CA LEU A 41 -6.04 -6.16 14.10
C LEU A 41 -6.33 -5.51 15.46
N LEU A 42 -7.48 -4.86 15.56
CA LEU A 42 -8.00 -4.25 16.79
C LEU A 42 -9.44 -4.72 17.01
N THR A 43 -9.80 -4.95 18.27
CA THR A 43 -11.09 -5.51 18.63
C THR A 43 -12.14 -4.42 18.78
N ASN A 44 -13.29 -4.56 18.11
CA ASN A 44 -14.46 -3.74 18.43
C ASN A 44 -15.17 -4.29 19.68
N HIS A 45 -15.04 -3.58 20.80
CA HIS A 45 -15.71 -3.93 22.07
C HIS A 45 -17.14 -3.39 22.17
N ASN A 46 -17.60 -2.63 21.19
CA ASN A 46 -18.96 -2.10 21.13
C ASN A 46 -19.74 -2.79 20.01
N GLN A 47 -20.16 -4.04 20.27
CA GLN A 47 -20.82 -4.87 19.25
C GLN A 47 -22.26 -4.41 18.92
N ASP A 48 -22.91 -3.73 19.86
CA ASP A 48 -24.33 -3.35 19.75
C ASP A 48 -24.57 -1.91 19.26
N ALA A 49 -23.51 -1.15 18.90
CA ALA A 49 -23.65 0.23 18.47
C ALA A 49 -22.78 0.58 17.26
N ASP A 50 -23.26 1.54 16.47
CA ASP A 50 -22.63 2.02 15.22
C ASP A 50 -21.23 2.65 15.41
N ARG A 51 -20.78 2.83 16.65
CA ARG A 51 -19.51 3.50 16.98
C ARG A 51 -18.55 2.50 17.61
N PRO A 52 -17.54 2.02 16.84
CA PRO A 52 -16.54 1.12 17.38
C PRO A 52 -15.77 1.73 18.56
N LEU A 53 -15.54 0.91 19.58
CA LEU A 53 -14.68 1.24 20.71
C LEU A 53 -13.57 0.19 20.82
N VAL A 54 -12.36 0.66 21.10
CA VAL A 54 -11.14 -0.16 21.17
C VAL A 54 -10.57 -0.07 22.58
N SER A 55 -10.02 -1.17 23.10
CA SER A 55 -9.35 -1.17 24.41
C SER A 55 -8.04 -0.37 24.34
N ALA A 56 -7.85 0.60 25.23
CA ALA A 56 -6.61 1.39 25.28
C ALA A 56 -5.38 0.51 25.51
N ARG A 57 -5.53 -0.61 26.24
CA ARG A 57 -4.46 -1.59 26.47
C ARG A 57 -4.07 -2.33 25.21
N GLU A 58 -5.04 -2.70 24.38
CA GLU A 58 -4.80 -3.34 23.08
C GLU A 58 -4.05 -2.39 22.14
N VAL A 59 -4.42 -1.10 22.13
CA VAL A 59 -3.72 -0.08 21.34
C VAL A 59 -2.27 0.11 21.80
N ASP A 60 -2.02 0.13 23.12
CA ASP A 60 -0.66 0.20 23.66
C ASP A 60 0.14 -1.05 23.28
N ALA A 61 -0.45 -2.24 23.43
CA ALA A 61 0.22 -3.50 23.07
C ALA A 61 0.57 -3.56 21.58
N LEU A 62 -0.33 -3.10 20.69
CA LEU A 62 -0.03 -2.98 19.26
C LEU A 62 1.15 -2.02 19.03
N ALA A 63 1.11 -0.84 19.67
CA ALA A 63 2.16 0.16 19.51
C ALA A 63 3.53 -0.31 20.02
N ASP A 64 3.57 -0.96 21.19
CA ASP A 64 4.79 -1.50 21.81
C ASP A 64 5.42 -2.62 20.96
N ASN A 65 4.62 -3.35 20.18
CA ASN A 65 5.06 -4.40 19.26
C ASN A 65 5.20 -3.91 17.81
N THR A 66 5.19 -2.59 17.57
CA THR A 66 5.30 -2.01 16.24
C THR A 66 6.47 -1.03 16.16
N VAL A 67 7.33 -1.20 15.16
CA VAL A 67 8.43 -0.27 14.87
C VAL A 67 8.00 0.72 13.79
N TYR A 68 8.06 2.02 14.07
CA TYR A 68 7.82 3.05 13.06
C TYR A 68 9.06 3.25 12.18
N LEU A 69 8.94 2.83 10.93
CA LEU A 69 9.96 2.98 9.89
C LEU A 69 9.77 4.33 9.19
N THR A 70 10.71 5.24 9.40
CA THR A 70 10.63 6.63 8.91
C THR A 70 11.34 6.88 7.59
N SER A 71 12.22 5.98 7.17
CA SER A 71 13.01 6.03 5.93
C SER A 71 13.41 4.62 5.48
N TYR A 72 13.78 4.50 4.21
CA TYR A 72 14.25 3.26 3.57
C TYR A 72 15.74 3.32 3.19
N ASP A 73 16.45 4.38 3.58
CA ASP A 73 17.81 4.73 3.12
C ASP A 73 18.90 3.69 3.45
N HIS A 74 18.57 2.69 4.25
CA HIS A 74 19.45 1.57 4.62
C HIS A 74 19.21 0.32 3.78
N LEU A 75 18.31 0.39 2.79
CA LEU A 75 17.98 -0.70 1.89
C LEU A 75 18.73 -0.54 0.57
N ASP A 76 19.25 -1.67 0.09
CA ASP A 76 19.96 -1.76 -1.19
C ASP A 76 19.05 -2.22 -2.34
N ALA A 77 17.74 -2.31 -2.12
CA ALA A 77 16.76 -2.69 -3.12
C ALA A 77 15.51 -1.78 -3.08
N PRO A 78 14.79 -1.60 -4.19
CA PRO A 78 13.57 -0.81 -4.22
C PRO A 78 12.50 -1.34 -3.27
N VAL A 79 11.61 -0.45 -2.82
CA VAL A 79 10.43 -0.79 -2.02
C VAL A 79 9.17 -0.52 -2.82
N PHE A 80 8.45 -1.59 -3.14
CA PHE A 80 7.12 -1.54 -3.70
C PHE A 80 6.09 -1.74 -2.58
N ARG A 81 5.43 -0.65 -2.18
CA ARG A 81 4.37 -0.69 -1.19
C ARG A 81 3.06 -1.05 -1.86
N VAL A 82 2.28 -1.91 -1.20
CA VAL A 82 0.93 -2.29 -1.64
C VAL A 82 -0.07 -2.23 -0.48
N SER A 83 -1.30 -1.84 -0.75
CA SER A 83 -2.34 -1.65 0.27
C SER A 83 -3.27 -2.85 0.35
N MET A 84 -3.26 -3.53 1.50
CA MET A 84 -4.20 -4.60 1.79
C MET A 84 -5.51 -4.06 2.33
N ILE A 85 -6.57 -4.84 2.09
CA ILE A 85 -7.92 -4.63 2.61
C ILE A 85 -8.35 -5.89 3.38
N HIS A 86 -9.55 -5.85 3.97
CA HIS A 86 -10.16 -7.04 4.57
C HIS A 86 -10.22 -8.20 3.58
N GLN A 87 -10.03 -9.42 4.10
CA GLN A 87 -10.06 -10.62 3.29
C GLN A 87 -11.44 -10.82 2.62
N ARG A 88 -11.43 -11.20 1.35
CA ARG A 88 -12.63 -11.54 0.57
C ARG A 88 -12.29 -12.45 -0.60
N GLU A 89 -13.26 -13.25 -1.03
CA GLU A 89 -13.19 -14.00 -2.29
C GLU A 89 -13.04 -13.03 -3.47
N ASN A 90 -12.03 -13.29 -4.31
CA ASN A 90 -11.71 -12.48 -5.47
C ASN A 90 -10.76 -13.26 -6.39
N PRO A 91 -11.23 -14.28 -7.11
CA PRO A 91 -10.39 -15.13 -7.92
C PRO A 91 -9.72 -14.37 -9.06
N VAL A 92 -8.49 -14.74 -9.39
CA VAL A 92 -7.68 -14.13 -10.45
C VAL A 92 -7.08 -15.22 -11.31
N TYR A 93 -7.05 -14.99 -12.62
CA TYR A 93 -6.58 -15.95 -13.62
C TYR A 93 -5.45 -15.34 -14.46
N SER A 94 -4.45 -16.15 -14.80
CA SER A 94 -3.35 -15.75 -15.67
C SER A 94 -3.87 -15.49 -17.09
N ALA A 95 -3.43 -14.40 -17.70
CA ALA A 95 -3.70 -14.15 -19.13
C ALA A 95 -2.90 -15.09 -20.04
N ILE A 96 -1.87 -15.77 -19.54
CA ILE A 96 -0.97 -16.60 -20.34
C ILE A 96 -1.59 -17.97 -20.61
N ASP A 97 -2.04 -18.67 -19.56
CA ASP A 97 -2.49 -20.06 -19.62
C ASP A 97 -3.91 -20.29 -19.05
N GLY A 98 -4.57 -19.22 -18.55
CA GLY A 98 -5.90 -19.29 -17.94
C GLY A 98 -5.92 -19.96 -16.56
N LYS A 99 -4.75 -20.26 -15.96
CA LYS A 99 -4.67 -20.89 -14.65
C LYS A 99 -5.07 -19.90 -13.55
N GLN A 100 -5.78 -20.38 -12.55
CA GLN A 100 -6.08 -19.60 -11.36
C GLN A 100 -4.79 -19.30 -10.57
N LEU A 101 -4.54 -18.02 -10.34
CA LEU A 101 -3.38 -17.51 -9.62
C LEU A 101 -3.65 -17.34 -8.13
N ARG A 102 -4.85 -16.85 -7.79
CA ARG A 102 -5.32 -16.78 -6.39
C ARG A 102 -6.83 -16.86 -6.29
N GLU A 103 -7.32 -17.19 -5.11
CA GLU A 103 -8.74 -17.28 -4.77
C GLU A 103 -9.21 -16.11 -3.91
N TYR A 104 -8.42 -15.73 -2.90
CA TYR A 104 -8.74 -14.67 -1.94
C TYR A 104 -7.85 -13.44 -2.14
N SER A 105 -8.36 -12.25 -1.79
CA SER A 105 -7.57 -11.01 -1.64
C SER A 105 -7.74 -10.45 -0.25
N GLY A 106 -6.71 -9.77 0.26
CA GLY A 106 -6.76 -9.11 1.57
C GLY A 106 -6.33 -10.04 2.70
N PHE A 107 -6.35 -9.52 3.92
CA PHE A 107 -5.84 -10.22 5.09
C PHE A 107 -6.85 -10.16 6.25
N ASP A 108 -6.95 -11.25 7.01
CA ASP A 108 -7.73 -11.34 8.25
C ASP A 108 -6.77 -11.62 9.41
N TYR A 109 -6.52 -10.61 10.23
CA TYR A 109 -5.63 -10.71 11.40
C TYR A 109 -6.27 -11.50 12.54
N SER A 110 -7.59 -11.72 12.54
CA SER A 110 -8.26 -12.41 13.65
C SER A 110 -8.02 -13.93 13.65
N ASN A 111 -7.69 -14.51 12.49
CA ASN A 111 -7.49 -15.94 12.30
C ASN A 111 -6.13 -16.29 11.67
N GLU A 112 -5.13 -15.41 11.78
CA GLU A 112 -3.83 -15.55 11.11
C GLU A 112 -3.20 -16.94 11.26
N SER A 113 -3.25 -17.52 12.46
CA SER A 113 -2.70 -18.86 12.76
C SER A 113 -3.48 -20.03 12.17
N GLU A 114 -4.71 -19.79 11.70
CA GLU A 114 -5.60 -20.80 11.13
C GLU A 114 -5.71 -20.71 9.60
N LEU A 115 -5.23 -19.61 9.00
CA LEU A 115 -5.17 -19.45 7.55
C LEU A 115 -4.18 -20.44 6.92
N SER A 116 -4.57 -21.09 5.82
CA SER A 116 -3.66 -21.86 4.99
C SER A 116 -2.62 -20.96 4.33
N GLU A 117 -1.47 -21.53 3.92
CA GLU A 117 -0.42 -20.77 3.21
C GLU A 117 -0.97 -20.06 1.96
N LEU A 118 -1.95 -20.66 1.27
CA LEU A 118 -2.63 -20.05 0.11
C LEU A 118 -3.50 -18.84 0.49
N GLU A 119 -4.22 -18.91 1.62
CA GLU A 119 -5.06 -17.82 2.12
C GLU A 119 -4.22 -16.66 2.65
N GLN A 120 -3.12 -16.96 3.34
CA GLN A 120 -2.13 -15.97 3.76
C GLN A 120 -1.54 -15.29 2.51
N ARG A 121 -1.06 -16.08 1.53
CA ARG A 121 -0.47 -15.57 0.27
C ARG A 121 -1.43 -14.72 -0.55
N GLY A 122 -2.72 -15.04 -0.58
CA GLY A 122 -3.73 -14.23 -1.26
C GLY A 122 -3.81 -12.78 -0.76
N GLY A 123 -3.33 -12.50 0.46
CA GLY A 123 -3.24 -11.15 1.02
C GLY A 123 -2.12 -10.29 0.45
N TYR A 124 -0.95 -10.86 0.17
CA TYR A 124 0.26 -10.14 -0.23
C TYR A 124 0.75 -10.45 -1.66
N GLU A 125 0.61 -11.68 -2.16
CA GLU A 125 0.81 -12.04 -3.57
C GLU A 125 -0.39 -11.58 -4.38
N GLY A 126 -0.35 -10.29 -4.66
CA GLY A 126 -1.51 -9.53 -5.05
C GLY A 126 -1.51 -9.10 -6.50
N VAL A 127 -2.59 -8.41 -6.83
CA VAL A 127 -2.86 -7.84 -8.14
C VAL A 127 -2.74 -6.34 -8.04
N TRP A 128 -1.64 -5.79 -8.52
CA TRP A 128 -1.27 -4.40 -8.28
C TRP A 128 -1.16 -3.60 -9.57
N SER A 129 -1.48 -2.32 -9.48
CA SER A 129 -1.41 -1.42 -10.62
C SER A 129 0.01 -0.89 -10.76
N VAL A 130 0.68 -1.28 -11.84
CA VAL A 130 2.04 -0.88 -12.19
C VAL A 130 2.21 -1.07 -13.71
N SER A 131 3.04 -0.25 -14.36
CA SER A 131 3.36 -0.45 -15.77
C SER A 131 4.24 -1.70 -15.95
N ASP A 132 4.30 -2.22 -17.16
CA ASP A 132 5.12 -3.39 -17.49
C ASP A 132 6.61 -3.08 -17.24
N GLU A 133 7.07 -1.88 -17.61
CA GLU A 133 8.46 -1.46 -17.41
C GLU A 133 8.83 -1.38 -15.92
N ASN A 134 7.93 -0.86 -15.10
CA ASN A 134 8.15 -0.82 -13.65
C ASN A 134 8.03 -2.21 -13.02
N ALA A 135 7.21 -3.11 -13.57
CA ALA A 135 7.11 -4.48 -13.09
C ALA A 135 8.39 -5.27 -13.39
N ASP A 136 8.94 -5.12 -14.59
CA ASP A 136 10.24 -5.69 -14.97
C ASP A 136 11.34 -5.13 -14.07
N TYR A 137 11.39 -3.82 -13.87
CA TYR A 137 12.34 -3.17 -12.97
C TYR A 137 12.30 -3.74 -11.53
N LEU A 138 11.10 -3.89 -10.97
CA LEU A 138 10.92 -4.43 -9.62
C LEU A 138 11.39 -5.88 -9.49
N VAL A 139 11.27 -6.67 -10.55
CA VAL A 139 11.78 -8.05 -10.60
C VAL A 139 13.30 -8.05 -10.73
N ASP A 140 13.85 -7.28 -11.66
CA ASP A 140 15.28 -7.25 -11.96
C ASP A 140 16.12 -6.79 -10.76
N GLU A 141 15.62 -5.82 -10.00
CA GLU A 141 16.29 -5.31 -8.79
C GLU A 141 15.97 -6.12 -7.53
N GLY A 142 15.14 -7.17 -7.63
CA GLY A 142 14.72 -7.96 -6.47
C GLY A 142 14.08 -7.08 -5.39
N ALA A 143 13.11 -6.25 -5.78
CA ALA A 143 12.47 -5.29 -4.91
C ALA A 143 11.75 -5.95 -3.73
N TYR A 144 11.65 -5.22 -2.61
CA TYR A 144 10.80 -5.60 -1.49
C TYR A 144 9.34 -5.25 -1.81
N LEU A 145 8.45 -6.23 -1.69
CA LEU A 145 7.01 -5.99 -1.61
C LEU A 145 6.61 -5.83 -0.14
N ILE A 146 6.13 -4.64 0.22
CA ILE A 146 5.63 -4.34 1.57
C ILE A 146 4.11 -4.21 1.53
N ALA A 147 3.42 -5.21 2.05
CA ALA A 147 1.98 -5.24 2.12
C ALA A 147 1.48 -4.56 3.40
N THR A 148 0.78 -3.44 3.27
CA THR A 148 0.34 -2.61 4.40
C THR A 148 -1.17 -2.53 4.55
N SER A 149 -1.63 -2.67 5.78
CA SER A 149 -2.98 -2.34 6.24
C SER A 149 -2.98 -0.91 6.79
N LYS A 150 -3.13 0.08 5.91
CA LYS A 150 -3.23 1.52 6.29
C LYS A 150 -2.04 2.08 7.08
N GLY A 151 -0.84 1.53 6.89
CA GLY A 151 0.38 1.93 7.58
C GLY A 151 0.96 0.78 8.39
N TYR A 152 0.12 -0.09 8.96
CA TYR A 152 0.59 -1.28 9.65
C TYR A 152 1.08 -2.34 8.65
N VAL A 153 2.20 -2.99 8.95
CA VAL A 153 2.78 -4.10 8.20
C VAL A 153 3.03 -5.21 9.21
N ALA A 154 2.32 -6.34 9.09
CA ALA A 154 2.51 -7.45 10.01
C ALA A 154 3.83 -8.18 9.73
N PRO A 155 4.37 -8.90 10.74
CA PRO A 155 5.46 -9.85 10.51
C PRO A 155 5.09 -10.80 9.36
N GLY A 156 5.98 -10.97 8.38
CA GLY A 156 5.72 -11.83 7.21
C GLY A 156 5.04 -11.15 6.02
N ASN A 157 4.50 -9.94 6.17
CA ASN A 157 3.94 -9.14 5.06
C ASN A 157 5.01 -8.38 4.24
N VAL A 158 6.27 -8.77 4.41
CA VAL A 158 7.42 -8.26 3.67
C VAL A 158 8.02 -9.42 2.90
N ARG A 159 8.08 -9.26 1.58
CA ARG A 159 8.48 -10.32 0.65
C ARG A 159 9.45 -9.77 -0.39
N LYS A 160 10.20 -10.63 -1.07
CA LYS A 160 10.96 -10.26 -2.27
C LYS A 160 10.15 -10.57 -3.51
N ILE A 161 10.09 -9.64 -4.46
CA ILE A 161 9.46 -9.87 -5.75
C ILE A 161 10.38 -10.77 -6.58
N SER A 162 9.85 -11.88 -7.08
CA SER A 162 10.61 -12.89 -7.82
C SER A 162 10.28 -12.91 -9.32
N SER A 163 9.03 -12.62 -9.66
CA SER A 163 8.53 -12.53 -11.04
C SER A 163 7.15 -11.87 -11.06
N TRP A 164 6.67 -11.51 -12.26
CA TRP A 164 5.30 -11.06 -12.46
C TRP A 164 4.67 -11.71 -13.68
N GLU A 165 3.33 -11.74 -13.72
CA GLU A 165 2.57 -12.21 -14.87
C GLU A 165 1.32 -11.34 -15.13
N PRO A 166 0.90 -11.19 -16.40
CA PRO A 166 -0.30 -10.46 -16.78
C PRO A 166 -1.57 -11.23 -16.39
N ILE A 167 -2.62 -10.49 -16.08
CA ILE A 167 -3.90 -11.04 -15.60
C ILE A 167 -4.97 -10.88 -16.68
N GLU A 168 -5.83 -11.89 -16.80
CA GLU A 168 -6.94 -11.85 -17.75
C GLU A 168 -7.85 -10.65 -17.51
N GLY A 169 -8.09 -9.85 -18.56
CA GLY A 169 -9.03 -8.72 -18.53
C GLY A 169 -8.60 -7.54 -17.65
N SER A 170 -7.33 -7.46 -17.22
CA SER A 170 -6.84 -6.42 -16.31
C SER A 170 -5.49 -5.86 -16.75
N ALA A 171 -5.30 -4.54 -16.59
CA ALA A 171 -3.99 -3.91 -16.78
C ALA A 171 -3.02 -4.16 -15.60
N ARG A 172 -3.55 -4.66 -14.49
CA ARG A 172 -2.78 -4.94 -13.26
C ARG A 172 -1.91 -6.19 -13.43
N LYS A 173 -0.88 -6.30 -12.59
CA LYS A 173 0.08 -7.40 -12.60
C LYS A 173 -0.08 -8.28 -11.38
N TYR A 174 0.08 -9.58 -11.56
CA TYR A 174 0.21 -10.53 -10.46
C TYR A 174 1.70 -10.67 -10.16
N PHE A 175 2.11 -10.43 -8.91
CA PHE A 175 3.50 -10.62 -8.50
C PHE A 175 3.64 -11.91 -7.72
N HIS A 176 4.60 -12.74 -8.13
CA HIS A 176 5.11 -13.82 -7.31
C HIS A 176 6.16 -13.29 -6.36
N THR A 177 6.20 -13.87 -5.17
CA THR A 177 7.10 -13.41 -4.13
C THR A 177 7.73 -14.55 -3.36
N ASP A 178 8.90 -14.29 -2.80
CA ASP A 178 9.64 -15.17 -1.90
C ASP A 178 9.71 -14.57 -0.49
N SER A 179 9.88 -15.43 0.52
CA SER A 179 10.13 -14.96 1.89
C SER A 179 11.45 -14.22 1.96
N ILE A 180 11.51 -13.14 2.73
CA ILE A 180 12.78 -12.56 3.15
C ILE A 180 13.48 -13.51 4.12
N GLY A 181 14.82 -13.60 4.06
CA GLY A 181 15.58 -14.47 4.97
C GLY A 181 15.74 -13.84 6.36
N ASP A 182 15.98 -14.66 7.39
CA ASP A 182 16.14 -14.21 8.80
C ASP A 182 17.28 -13.19 9.02
N GLY A 183 18.24 -13.13 8.09
CA GLY A 183 19.37 -12.19 8.11
C GLY A 183 19.13 -10.88 7.35
N ASP A 184 17.94 -10.68 6.77
CA ASP A 184 17.58 -9.47 6.04
C ASP A 184 17.45 -8.29 7.02
N VAL A 185 17.79 -7.07 6.59
CA VAL A 185 17.66 -5.85 7.41
C VAL A 185 16.19 -5.62 7.79
N LEU A 186 15.29 -6.02 6.89
CA LEU A 186 13.85 -6.04 7.04
C LEU A 186 13.32 -7.28 7.79
N ALA A 187 14.18 -8.16 8.31
CA ALA A 187 13.77 -9.23 9.24
C ALA A 187 13.86 -8.80 10.71
N GLY A 188 14.26 -7.55 10.96
CA GLY A 188 15.00 -7.08 12.14
C GLY A 188 14.46 -7.32 13.54
N MET A 189 13.23 -7.79 13.77
CA MET A 189 12.82 -8.38 15.06
C MET A 189 11.70 -9.42 14.81
N PRO A 190 11.96 -10.73 15.00
CA PRO A 190 10.94 -11.76 14.89
C PRO A 190 9.73 -11.44 15.79
N GLY A 191 8.56 -11.28 15.20
CA GLY A 191 7.31 -11.00 15.91
C GLY A 191 6.95 -9.53 16.14
N GLN A 192 7.72 -8.56 15.62
CA GLN A 192 7.33 -7.15 15.61
C GLN A 192 6.81 -6.71 14.24
N GLY A 193 5.65 -6.06 14.22
CA GLY A 193 5.12 -5.41 13.02
C GLY A 193 5.80 -4.06 12.78
N TRP A 194 5.55 -3.45 11.63
CA TRP A 194 6.01 -2.10 11.33
C TRP A 194 4.86 -1.13 11.11
N TRP A 195 5.16 0.13 11.31
CA TRP A 195 4.38 1.22 10.80
C TRP A 195 5.17 1.93 9.70
N ILE A 196 4.54 2.19 8.55
CA ILE A 196 5.09 3.02 7.47
C ILE A 196 4.12 4.17 7.14
N ASP A 197 4.65 5.27 6.63
CA ASP A 197 3.81 6.36 6.14
C ASP A 197 3.20 5.99 4.79
N VAL A 198 1.87 6.00 4.73
CA VAL A 198 1.11 5.72 3.51
C VAL A 198 0.50 7.01 2.97
N PRO A 199 0.95 7.49 1.79
CA PRO A 199 0.31 8.61 1.09
C PRO A 199 -1.17 8.34 0.81
N PRO A 200 -2.04 9.36 0.89
CA PRO A 200 -3.46 9.19 0.60
C PRO A 200 -3.69 8.86 -0.89
N GLY A 201 -4.63 7.96 -1.15
CA GLY A 201 -5.17 7.71 -2.51
C GLY A 201 -4.40 6.72 -3.38
N ARG A 202 -3.19 6.29 -3.00
CA ARG A 202 -2.40 5.31 -3.78
C ARG A 202 -2.55 3.90 -3.19
N GLU A 203 -3.09 2.98 -4.00
CA GLU A 203 -3.22 1.56 -3.61
C GLU A 203 -1.87 0.84 -3.61
N SER A 204 -1.00 1.15 -4.58
CA SER A 204 0.36 0.64 -4.69
C SER A 204 1.28 1.71 -5.24
N ASP A 205 2.56 1.66 -4.89
CA ASP A 205 3.56 2.61 -5.37
C ASP A 205 5.00 2.13 -5.13
N ILE A 206 5.96 2.67 -5.89
CA ILE A 206 7.39 2.54 -5.57
C ILE A 206 7.72 3.66 -4.58
N ASP A 207 7.79 3.32 -3.31
CA ASP A 207 8.02 4.28 -2.23
C ASP A 207 9.52 4.61 -2.07
N TYR A 208 10.41 3.73 -2.54
CA TYR A 208 11.86 3.92 -2.49
C TYR A 208 12.55 3.20 -3.65
N ASP A 209 13.60 3.82 -4.15
CA ASP A 209 14.48 3.31 -5.19
C ASP A 209 15.92 3.74 -4.85
N PRO A 210 16.83 2.81 -4.51
CA PRO A 210 18.22 3.14 -4.18
C PRO A 210 19.05 3.59 -5.39
N ASN A 211 18.59 3.27 -6.60
CA ASN A 211 19.27 3.57 -7.87
C ASN A 211 18.81 4.91 -8.47
N LEU A 212 17.69 5.47 -7.99
CA LEU A 212 17.38 6.87 -8.21
C LEU A 212 18.41 7.70 -7.44
N VAL A 213 19.36 8.27 -8.17
CA VAL A 213 20.10 9.44 -7.69
C VAL A 213 19.04 10.41 -7.20
N ASP A 214 19.23 11.02 -6.02
CA ASP A 214 18.43 12.16 -5.54
C ASP A 214 18.45 13.28 -6.60
N GLU A 215 17.70 13.12 -7.69
CA GLU A 215 17.14 14.24 -8.39
C GLU A 215 16.24 14.86 -7.34
N GLU A 216 16.68 16.00 -6.79
CA GLU A 216 15.89 16.81 -5.87
C GLU A 216 14.44 16.65 -6.27
N PRO A 217 13.55 16.19 -5.36
CA PRO A 217 12.17 15.90 -5.72
C PRO A 217 11.72 17.10 -6.51
N VAL A 218 11.39 16.91 -7.80
CA VAL A 218 10.99 18.02 -8.66
C VAL A 218 9.85 18.64 -7.91
N ASN A 219 10.17 19.72 -7.22
CA ASN A 219 9.25 20.35 -6.32
C ASN A 219 8.35 21.00 -7.33
N SER A 220 7.24 20.35 -7.66
CA SER A 220 6.24 20.86 -8.60
C SER A 220 5.61 22.16 -8.07
N LYS A 221 6.12 22.69 -6.95
CA LYS A 221 5.96 24.05 -6.45
C LYS A 221 6.92 25.09 -7.05
N ALA A 222 7.98 24.70 -7.77
CA ALA A 222 8.82 25.58 -8.57
C ALA A 222 8.35 25.54 -10.03
N GLY A 223 7.14 26.04 -10.29
CA GLY A 223 6.58 26.09 -11.64
C GLY A 223 5.12 26.55 -11.71
N LEU A 224 4.35 26.36 -10.63
CA LEU A 224 3.12 27.13 -10.41
C LEU A 224 3.49 28.49 -9.80
N ALA A 225 4.17 29.32 -10.60
CA ALA A 225 3.74 30.71 -10.59
C ALA A 225 2.23 30.65 -10.83
N GLU A 226 1.45 31.32 -9.98
CA GLU A 226 0.01 31.48 -10.18
C GLU A 226 -0.20 32.03 -11.59
N PHE A 227 -0.39 31.16 -12.57
CA PHE A 227 -0.80 31.57 -13.89
C PHE A 227 -2.14 32.25 -13.66
N PRO A 228 -2.30 33.53 -14.06
CA PRO A 228 -3.59 34.19 -13.98
C PRO A 228 -4.64 33.25 -14.60
N LEU A 229 -5.83 33.19 -14.00
CA LEU A 229 -6.89 32.26 -14.41
C LEU A 229 -7.11 32.26 -15.93
N ASP A 230 -6.94 33.40 -16.59
CA ASP A 230 -7.05 33.58 -18.03
C ASP A 230 -6.00 32.77 -18.82
N GLU A 231 -4.77 32.65 -18.33
CA GLU A 231 -3.70 31.89 -18.97
C GLU A 231 -3.91 30.38 -18.78
N LEU A 232 -4.46 29.96 -17.64
CA LEU A 232 -4.90 28.58 -17.42
C LEU A 232 -6.06 28.21 -18.35
N ILE A 233 -7.02 29.12 -18.53
CA ILE A 233 -8.13 28.93 -19.48
C ILE A 233 -7.59 28.83 -20.91
N ARG A 234 -6.62 29.66 -21.29
CA ARG A 234 -6.00 29.62 -22.61
C ARG A 234 -5.31 28.28 -22.88
N LEU A 235 -4.47 27.83 -21.94
CA LEU A 235 -3.75 26.56 -22.04
C LEU A 235 -4.71 25.37 -22.10
N LYS A 236 -5.79 25.37 -21.31
CA LYS A 236 -6.80 24.31 -21.35
C LYS A 236 -7.57 24.27 -22.67
N ARG A 237 -7.89 25.43 -23.25
CA ARG A 237 -8.51 25.49 -24.58
C ARG A 237 -7.59 24.95 -25.67
N GLN A 238 -6.29 25.23 -25.56
CA GLN A 238 -5.30 24.72 -26.51
C GLN A 238 -5.19 23.18 -26.42
N GLN A 239 -5.12 22.62 -25.21
CA GLN A 239 -5.12 21.17 -25.01
C GLN A 239 -6.38 20.49 -25.54
N ILE A 240 -7.55 21.12 -25.40
CA ILE A 240 -8.81 20.61 -25.95
C ILE A 240 -8.75 20.60 -27.49
N ALA A 241 -8.23 21.66 -28.12
CA ALA A 241 -8.10 21.70 -29.58
C ALA A 241 -7.14 20.62 -30.12
N GLU A 242 -6.01 20.39 -29.45
CA GLU A 242 -5.07 19.32 -29.78
C GLU A 242 -5.72 17.93 -29.64
N LEU A 243 -6.55 17.73 -28.61
CA LEU A 243 -7.32 16.49 -28.43
C LEU A 243 -8.37 16.30 -29.53
N ASP A 244 -9.06 17.36 -29.95
CA ASP A 244 -10.04 17.30 -31.03
C ASP A 244 -9.38 16.95 -32.38
N GLU A 245 -8.19 17.48 -32.65
CA GLU A 245 -7.39 17.11 -33.82
C GLU A 245 -6.98 15.63 -33.80
N LEU A 246 -6.54 15.12 -32.64
CA LEU A 246 -6.20 13.70 -32.48
C LEU A 246 -7.42 12.79 -32.64
N ILE A 247 -8.59 13.21 -32.15
CA ILE A 247 -9.86 12.49 -32.34
C ILE A 247 -10.24 12.46 -33.82
N ALA A 248 -10.08 13.57 -34.55
CA ALA A 248 -10.35 13.64 -35.98
C ALA A 248 -9.41 12.74 -36.80
N LEU A 249 -8.10 12.76 -36.47
CA LEU A 249 -7.12 11.85 -37.06
C LEU A 249 -7.47 10.37 -36.82
N LYS A 250 -7.86 10.03 -35.59
CA LYS A 250 -8.28 8.64 -35.25
C LYS A 250 -9.53 8.21 -36.02
N LYS A 251 -10.49 9.11 -36.25
CA LYS A 251 -11.68 8.82 -37.06
C LYS A 251 -11.34 8.62 -38.54
N ALA A 252 -10.44 9.44 -39.09
CA ALA A 252 -10.01 9.31 -40.48
C ALA A 252 -9.26 7.99 -40.75
N VAL A 253 -8.50 7.48 -39.76
CA VAL A 253 -7.81 6.18 -39.83
C VAL A 253 -8.78 4.99 -39.67
N GLY A 254 -9.91 5.17 -38.99
CA GLY A 254 -10.93 4.13 -38.81
C GLY A 254 -11.94 3.97 -39.97
N GLU A 255 -11.92 4.86 -40.96
CA GLU A 255 -12.77 4.82 -42.16
C GLU A 255 -12.01 4.39 -43.43
N SER A 256 -10.76 3.91 -43.29
CA SER A 256 -9.93 3.34 -44.37
C SER A 256 -9.85 1.82 -44.27
#